data_AF-A0A8T3BLI5-F1
#
_entry.id   AF-A0A8T3BLI5-F1
#
_cell.length_a   1.000
_cell.length_b   1.000
_cell.length_c   1.000
_cell.angle_alpha   90.00
_cell.angle_beta   90.00
_cell.angle_gamma   90.00
#
_symmetry.space_group_name_H-M   'P 1'
#
loop_
_entity.id
_entity.type
_entity.pdbx_description
1 polymer ?
#
loop_
_entity_poly.entity_id
_entity_poly.type
_entity_poly.pdbx_seq_one_letter_code
_entity_poly.pdbx_strand_id
1 'polypeptide(L)'
;MKPSESISDMYTRFTQIVTSLHALGRELTNYERVNKIMRCLPSSFDVDNLLGSLIAYEQGVNQRNLNAGEKMKEKIVSLKANNTDTDSSRSKNDDVSFIKRQFKSF
;
A
#
# COMPACT_ATOMS: atom_id res chain seq x y z
N MET A 1 19.23 -4.33 16.52
CA MET A 1 19.57 -3.49 15.37
C MET A 1 20.44 -2.34 15.87
N LYS A 2 21.52 -1.97 15.18
CA LYS A 2 22.31 -0.82 15.64
C LYS A 2 21.52 0.47 15.34
N PRO A 3 21.59 1.51 16.19
CA PRO A 3 20.77 2.71 16.01
C PRO A 3 20.99 3.46 14.70
N SER A 4 22.19 3.34 14.10
CA SER A 4 22.60 4.03 12.87
C SER A 4 22.66 3.12 11.64
N GLU A 5 22.19 1.89 11.76
CA GLU A 5 22.28 0.89 10.70
C GLU A 5 21.02 0.91 9.84
N SER A 6 21.19 0.89 8.51
CA SER A 6 20.05 0.82 7.60
C SER A 6 19.42 -0.58 7.61
N ILE A 7 18.14 -0.66 7.24
CA ILE A 7 17.43 -1.94 7.10
C ILE A 7 18.14 -2.84 6.07
N SER A 8 18.72 -2.26 5.02
CA SER A 8 19.46 -2.99 3.98
C SER A 8 20.77 -3.59 4.51
N ASP A 9 21.52 -2.84 5.32
CA ASP A 9 22.75 -3.33 5.95
C ASP A 9 22.44 -4.48 6.92
N MET A 10 21.38 -4.32 7.71
CA MET A 10 20.91 -5.34 8.64
C MET A 10 20.49 -6.61 7.88
N TYR A 11 19.74 -6.47 6.79
CA TYR A 11 19.32 -7.57 5.92
C TYR A 11 20.51 -8.31 5.30
N THR A 12 21.52 -7.57 4.83
CA THR A 12 22.75 -8.14 4.26
C THR A 12 23.50 -8.97 5.30
N ARG A 13 23.71 -8.45 6.51
CA ARG A 13 24.36 -9.21 7.60
C ARG A 13 23.56 -10.43 8.01
N PHE A 14 22.23 -10.31 8.11
CA PHE A 14 21.36 -11.44 8.42
C PHE A 14 21.49 -12.54 7.37
N THR A 15 21.47 -12.16 6.09
CA THR A 15 21.65 -13.08 4.96
C THR A 15 23.00 -13.79 5.03
N GLN A 16 24.08 -13.05 5.24
CA GLN A 16 25.43 -13.63 5.40
C GLN A 16 25.51 -14.64 6.55
N ILE A 17 24.87 -14.36 7.68
CA ILE A 17 24.81 -15.29 8.83
C ILE A 17 24.06 -16.56 8.45
N VAL A 18 22.89 -16.44 7.81
CA VAL A 18 22.08 -17.60 7.39
C VAL A 18 22.83 -18.45 6.37
N THR A 19 23.45 -17.82 5.37
CA THR A 19 24.27 -18.53 4.37
C THR A 19 25.45 -19.23 5.00
N SER A 20 26.13 -18.60 5.97
CA SER A 20 27.25 -19.21 6.68
C SER A 20 26.82 -20.41 7.53
N LEU A 21 25.67 -20.32 8.21
CA LEU A 21 25.10 -21.43 8.97
C LEU A 21 24.72 -22.61 8.08
N HIS A 22 24.14 -22.32 6.91
CA HIS A 22 23.82 -23.33 5.92
C HIS A 22 25.08 -24.03 5.38
N ALA A 23 26.15 -23.27 5.09
CA ALA A 23 27.44 -23.83 4.66
C ALA A 23 28.10 -24.74 5.73
N LEU A 24 27.80 -24.50 7.01
CA LEU A 24 28.24 -25.35 8.13
C LEU A 24 27.34 -26.60 8.35
N GLY A 25 26.39 -26.87 7.45
CA GLY A 25 25.46 -27.98 7.56
C GLY A 25 24.41 -27.81 8.67
N ARG A 26 24.24 -26.60 9.21
CA ARG A 26 23.22 -26.30 10.21
C ARG A 26 21.98 -25.77 9.51
N GLU A 27 21.09 -26.67 9.15
CA GLU A 27 19.77 -26.30 8.66
C GLU A 27 18.88 -25.89 9.84
N LEU A 28 18.45 -24.64 9.84
CA LEU A 28 17.45 -24.18 10.78
C LEU A 28 16.08 -24.70 10.37
N THR A 29 15.42 -25.43 11.27
CA THR A 29 14.01 -25.82 11.13
C THR A 29 13.11 -24.59 11.11
N ASN A 30 11.90 -24.71 10.56
CA ASN A 30 10.93 -23.61 10.56
C ASN A 30 10.61 -23.10 11.98
N TYR A 31 10.51 -24.01 12.95
CA TYR A 31 10.30 -23.65 14.35
C TYR A 31 11.42 -22.76 14.91
N GLU A 32 12.69 -23.11 14.67
CA GLU A 32 13.83 -22.32 15.14
C GLU A 32 13.89 -20.95 14.48
N ARG A 33 13.53 -20.86 13.18
CA ARG A 33 13.46 -19.58 12.46
C ARG A 33 12.41 -18.68 13.10
N VAL A 34 11.20 -19.19 13.31
CA VAL A 34 10.10 -18.45 13.95
C VAL A 34 10.49 -18.02 15.36
N ASN A 35 11.04 -18.93 16.18
CA ASN A 35 11.44 -18.61 17.55
C ASN A 35 12.55 -17.53 17.61
N LYS A 36 13.52 -17.58 16.69
CA LYS A 36 14.53 -16.52 16.58
C LYS A 36 13.92 -15.18 16.16
N ILE A 37 12.97 -15.17 15.23
CA ILE A 37 12.25 -13.96 14.83
C ILE A 37 11.50 -13.38 16.03
N MET A 38 10.74 -14.20 16.75
CA MET A 38 9.99 -13.77 17.95
C MET A 38 10.89 -13.17 19.03
N ARG A 39 12.10 -13.72 19.23
CA ARG A 39 13.08 -13.18 20.18
C ARG A 39 13.71 -11.86 19.76
N CYS A 40 13.73 -11.56 18.46
CA CYS A 40 14.27 -10.32 17.92
C CYS A 40 13.25 -9.17 17.94
N LEU A 41 11.98 -9.47 18.17
CA LEU A 41 10.93 -8.47 18.29
C LEU A 41 10.88 -7.90 19.72
N PRO A 42 10.66 -6.59 19.88
CA PRO A 42 10.38 -6.01 21.19
C PRO A 42 9.20 -6.69 21.87
N SER A 43 9.25 -6.83 23.20
CA SER A 43 8.20 -7.48 23.99
C SER A 43 6.85 -6.74 23.96
N SER A 44 6.81 -5.54 23.40
CA SER A 44 5.60 -4.75 23.19
C SER A 44 4.76 -5.19 21.99
N PHE A 45 5.27 -6.10 21.14
CA PHE A 45 4.51 -6.63 20.03
C PHE A 45 3.66 -7.80 20.50
N ASP A 46 2.34 -7.56 20.55
CA ASP A 46 1.36 -8.63 20.75
C ASP A 46 1.34 -9.55 19.52
N VAL A 47 1.42 -10.86 19.76
CA VAL A 47 1.55 -11.89 18.72
C VAL A 47 0.30 -11.88 17.83
N ASP A 48 -0.87 -11.67 18.41
CA ASP A 48 -2.15 -11.63 17.69
C ASP A 48 -2.23 -10.40 16.78
N ASN A 49 -1.75 -9.25 17.26
CA ASN A 49 -1.70 -8.03 16.46
C ASN A 49 -0.68 -8.13 15.33
N LEU A 50 0.48 -8.78 15.58
CA LEU A 50 1.48 -9.04 14.57
C LEU A 50 0.94 -9.97 13.47
N LEU A 51 0.24 -11.04 13.87
CA LEU A 51 -0.40 -11.97 12.94
C LEU A 51 -1.45 -11.26 12.10
N GLY A 52 -2.34 -10.48 12.73
CA GLY A 52 -3.35 -9.68 12.03
C GLY A 52 -2.74 -8.68 11.04
N SER A 53 -1.67 -7.99 11.45
CA SER A 53 -0.93 -7.05 10.59
C SER A 53 -0.29 -7.74 9.39
N LEU A 54 0.29 -8.93 9.61
CA LEU A 54 0.93 -9.71 8.54
C LEU A 54 -0.10 -10.21 7.51
N ILE A 55 -1.23 -10.73 7.99
CA ILE A 55 -2.35 -11.16 7.15
C ILE A 55 -2.88 -9.99 6.32
N ALA A 56 -3.09 -8.82 6.94
CA ALA A 56 -3.58 -7.62 6.25
C ALA A 56 -2.58 -7.12 5.19
N TYR A 57 -1.28 -7.15 5.49
CA TYR A 57 -0.23 -6.77 4.54
C TYR A 57 -0.22 -7.72 3.33
N GLU A 58 -0.24 -9.03 3.56
CA GLU A 58 -0.24 -10.04 2.49
C GLU A 58 -1.47 -9.89 1.59
N GLN A 59 -2.66 -9.72 2.17
CA GLN A 59 -3.89 -9.46 1.42
C GLN A 59 -3.80 -8.17 0.59
N GLY A 60 -3.29 -7.08 1.17
CA GLY A 60 -3.12 -5.80 0.48
C GLY A 60 -2.08 -5.85 -0.65
N VAL A 61 -0.99 -6.60 -0.47
CA VAL A 61 0.03 -6.82 -1.51
C VAL A 61 -0.53 -7.67 -2.65
N ASN A 62 -1.28 -8.73 -2.35
CA ASN A 62 -1.92 -9.57 -3.36
C ASN A 62 -2.96 -8.80 -4.17
N GLN A 63 -3.73 -7.91 -3.54
CA GLN A 63 -4.62 -7.00 -4.27
C GLN A 63 -3.85 -6.11 -5.25
N ARG A 64 -2.70 -5.54 -4.86
CA ARG A 64 -1.90 -4.72 -5.79
C ARG A 64 -1.31 -5.53 -6.94
N ASN A 65 -0.90 -6.78 -6.70
CA ASN A 65 -0.39 -7.67 -7.74
C ASN A 65 -1.49 -8.16 -8.71
N LEU A 66 -2.71 -8.40 -8.23
CA LEU A 66 -3.87 -8.69 -9.09
C LEU A 66 -4.24 -7.46 -9.96
N ASN A 67 -4.20 -6.26 -9.38
CA ASN A 67 -4.42 -5.00 -10.11
C ASN A 67 -3.25 -4.61 -11.05
N ALA A 68 -2.08 -5.24 -10.94
CA ALA A 68 -0.96 -5.03 -11.88
C ALA A 68 -1.09 -5.88 -13.16
N GLY A 69 -1.89 -6.95 -13.12
CA GLY A 69 -2.24 -7.77 -14.30
C GLY A 69 -3.48 -7.26 -15.05
N GLU A 70 -4.35 -6.50 -14.39
CA GLU A 70 -5.47 -5.84 -15.04
C GLU A 70 -5.03 -4.46 -15.54
N LYS A 71 -4.73 -4.41 -16.84
CA LYS A 71 -4.67 -3.16 -17.60
C LYS A 71 -5.84 -2.29 -17.17
N MET A 72 -5.54 -1.07 -16.72
CA MET A 72 -6.47 -0.01 -16.36
C MET A 72 -7.70 -0.09 -17.27
N LYS A 73 -8.82 -0.63 -16.75
CA LYS A 73 -10.12 -0.47 -17.41
C LYS A 73 -10.51 0.97 -17.18
N GLU A 74 -10.00 1.82 -18.05
CA GLU A 74 -10.37 3.20 -18.20
C GLU A 74 -11.90 3.25 -18.25
N LYS A 75 -12.54 3.65 -17.15
CA LYS A 75 -13.96 3.95 -17.15
C LYS A 75 -14.13 5.25 -17.92
N ILE A 76 -14.16 5.15 -19.23
CA ILE A 76 -14.64 6.23 -20.09
C ILE A 76 -16.13 6.36 -19.79
N VAL A 77 -16.50 7.39 -19.05
CA VAL A 77 -17.90 7.74 -18.80
C VAL A 77 -18.41 8.49 -20.02
N SER A 78 -19.21 7.82 -20.85
CA SER A 78 -19.84 8.44 -22.01
C SER A 78 -21.07 9.23 -21.53
N LEU A 79 -21.02 10.56 -21.64
CA LEU A 79 -22.19 11.42 -21.44
C LEU A 79 -23.17 11.18 -22.61
N LYS A 80 -24.35 10.64 -22.30
CA LYS A 80 -25.45 10.50 -23.25
C LYS A 80 -26.20 11.82 -23.32
N ALA A 81 -25.96 12.60 -24.38
CA ALA A 81 -26.76 13.77 -24.70
C ALA A 81 -28.14 13.32 -25.19
N ASN A 82 -29.18 13.62 -24.41
CA ASN A 82 -30.56 13.53 -24.83
C ASN A 82 -30.92 14.81 -25.59
N ASN A 83 -30.94 14.74 -26.92
CA ASN A 83 -31.60 15.78 -27.72
C ASN A 83 -33.11 15.65 -27.50
N THR A 84 -33.66 16.52 -26.67
CA THR A 84 -35.05 16.96 -26.80
C THR A 84 -34.99 18.40 -27.25
N ASP A 85 -35.01 18.58 -28.57
CA ASP A 85 -35.42 19.84 -29.19
C ASP A 85 -36.87 20.05 -28.78
N THR A 86 -37.10 20.95 -27.82
CA THR A 86 -38.41 21.54 -27.63
C THR A 86 -38.22 22.97 -27.16
N ASP A 87 -38.34 23.87 -28.13
CA ASP A 87 -38.38 25.31 -27.95
C ASP A 87 -39.35 25.71 -26.84
N SER A 88 -38.84 26.42 -25.84
CA SER A 88 -39.64 27.41 -25.14
C SER A 88 -38.75 28.49 -24.54
N SER A 89 -38.84 29.66 -25.16
CA SER A 89 -38.27 30.92 -24.72
C SER A 89 -38.43 31.17 -23.22
N ARG A 90 -37.38 31.70 -22.56
CA ARG A 90 -37.41 32.96 -21.78
C ARG A 90 -36.30 33.04 -20.71
N SER A 91 -35.40 34.01 -20.94
CA SER A 91 -34.88 34.97 -19.96
C SER A 91 -33.83 34.55 -18.90
N LYS A 92 -32.63 35.09 -19.13
CA LYS A 92 -31.65 35.68 -18.18
C LYS A 92 -30.66 34.74 -17.48
N ASN A 93 -29.45 34.79 -18.06
CA ASN A 93 -28.12 34.76 -17.43
C ASN A 93 -28.13 35.04 -15.92
N ASP A 94 -27.82 34.03 -15.08
CA ASP A 94 -27.40 34.25 -13.68
C ASP A 94 -26.52 33.12 -13.08
N ASP A 95 -25.91 32.22 -13.88
CA ASP A 95 -25.21 31.02 -13.36
C ASP A 95 -23.71 30.92 -13.67
N VAL A 96 -22.98 32.04 -13.77
CA VAL A 96 -21.50 32.03 -13.88
C VAL A 96 -20.80 32.77 -12.70
N SER A 97 -21.57 33.18 -11.70
CA SER A 97 -21.08 34.05 -10.61
C SER A 97 -20.45 33.31 -9.41
N PHE A 98 -20.54 31.99 -9.33
CA PHE A 98 -20.32 31.28 -8.04
C PHE A 98 -18.90 30.78 -7.75
N ILE A 99 -17.95 30.85 -8.70
CA ILE A 99 -16.58 30.33 -8.48
C ILE A 99 -15.53 31.46 -8.57
N LYS A 100 -15.65 32.46 -7.70
CA LYS A 100 -14.51 33.35 -7.40
C LYS A 100 -14.51 33.76 -5.94
N ARG A 101 -14.16 32.85 -5.05
CA ARG A 101 -13.90 33.22 -3.65
C ARG A 101 -12.75 32.37 -3.07
N GLN A 102 -11.64 33.06 -2.77
CA GLN A 102 -10.61 32.73 -1.78
C GLN A 102 -9.36 31.93 -2.20
N PHE A 103 -8.68 32.35 -3.28
CA PHE A 103 -7.21 32.34 -3.25
C PHE A 103 -6.71 33.79 -3.21
N LYS A 104 -6.56 34.33 -1.99
CA LYS A 104 -5.62 35.43 -1.77
C LYS A 104 -4.51 34.90 -0.87
N SER A 105 -3.34 34.84 -1.49
CA SER A 105 -2.01 34.53 -0.98
C SER A 105 -1.55 35.50 0.13
N PHE A 106 -0.54 35.05 0.89
CA PHE A 106 0.40 35.76 1.79
C PHE A 106 0.37 37.30 1.76
#